data_AF-A0A0F8F0U2-F1
#
_entry.id   AF-A0A0F8F0U2-F1
#
_cell.length_a   1.000
_cell.length_b   1.000
_cell.length_c   1.000
_cell.angle_alpha   90.00
_cell.angle_beta   90.00
_cell.angle_gamma   90.00
#
_symmetry.space_group_name_H-M   'P 1'
#
loop_
_entity.id
_entity.type
_entity.pdbx_description
1 polymer ?
#
loop_
_entity_poly.entity_id
_entity_poly.type
_entity_poly.pdbx_seq_one_letter_code
_entity_poly.pdbx_strand_id
1 'polypeptide(L)'
;MIEEIWKSMEEDSVFNGESCVLKRRVYSDFPFDLFLAMEKPENSRLFLLKVSRSNIPNINLLPRSRGFELKVFTLPEYPENYAFLEIKLIDLRFSDIFSILVNDILKNLNEIAEERELIKSFIERIIKWQQFLEKYGNEGLSEKAQRGLYGELWFLRKYMLPYLGIQEGIASWKGPEGKPQDFQFLKLAVEVKTTVGKQHQKISISNEQQLDDTGLDRLFLEYLSLVELNKGAGETLQSIVEEIKKLISSDLSSYRKFIDLLVEAGYLEEHGYKYSNFFYTVRSSNIFEVKDDFPRIIEYNLPHGVGDVHYSICVAECMRYKIEDINFKSFVEARK
;
A
#
# COMPACT_ATOMS: atom_id res chain seq x y z
N MET A 1 2.03 -8.40 -21.59
CA MET A 1 1.33 -7.35 -22.34
C MET A 1 2.11 -6.03 -22.37
N ILE A 2 2.15 -5.22 -21.30
CA ILE A 2 2.83 -3.89 -21.35
C ILE A 2 4.35 -4.01 -21.59
N GLU A 3 5.03 -4.93 -20.92
CA GLU A 3 6.47 -5.18 -21.14
C GLU A 3 6.81 -5.60 -22.56
N GLU A 4 5.93 -6.36 -23.22
CA GLU A 4 6.13 -6.77 -24.62
C GLU A 4 5.98 -5.58 -25.56
N ILE A 5 5.05 -4.67 -25.25
CA ILE A 5 4.88 -3.41 -25.99
C ILE A 5 6.14 -2.55 -25.85
N TRP A 6 6.69 -2.42 -24.63
CA TRP A 6 7.94 -1.70 -24.41
C TRP A 6 9.10 -2.26 -25.22
N LYS A 7 9.36 -3.57 -25.13
CA LYS A 7 10.44 -4.22 -25.89
C LYS A 7 10.30 -4.01 -27.39
N SER A 8 9.08 -4.17 -27.91
CA SER A 8 8.81 -3.94 -29.33
C SER A 8 9.03 -2.48 -29.75
N MET A 9 8.72 -1.50 -28.90
CA MET A 9 8.99 -0.08 -29.20
C MET A 9 10.48 0.28 -29.07
N GLU A 10 11.23 -0.42 -28.20
CA GLU A 10 12.68 -0.27 -28.09
C GLU A 10 13.39 -0.73 -29.39
N GLU A 11 12.90 -1.83 -29.99
CA GLU A 11 13.41 -2.37 -31.26
C GLU A 11 13.06 -1.51 -32.49
N ASP A 12 11.96 -0.74 -32.43
CA ASP A 12 11.57 0.16 -33.52
C ASP A 12 12.66 1.25 -33.73
N SER A 13 13.30 1.21 -34.91
CA SER A 13 14.30 2.19 -35.32
C SER A 13 13.66 3.44 -35.89
N VAL A 14 14.11 4.61 -35.46
CA VAL A 14 13.71 5.89 -36.08
C VAL A 14 14.65 6.20 -37.23
N PHE A 15 14.10 6.50 -38.40
CA PHE A 15 14.90 6.96 -39.54
C PHE A 15 15.58 8.29 -39.19
N ASN A 16 16.88 8.39 -39.43
CA ASN A 16 17.71 9.60 -39.34
C ASN A 16 18.04 10.18 -37.94
N GLY A 17 17.73 9.49 -36.84
CA GLY A 17 18.16 9.93 -35.50
C GLY A 17 17.51 11.24 -35.01
N GLU A 18 16.43 11.69 -35.67
CA GLU A 18 15.61 12.79 -35.19
C GLU A 18 14.84 12.38 -33.93
N SER A 19 14.68 13.31 -32.99
CA SER A 19 13.88 13.04 -31.79
C SER A 19 12.42 12.88 -32.19
N CYS A 20 11.82 11.75 -31.83
CA CYS A 20 10.42 11.47 -32.09
C CYS A 20 9.77 10.72 -30.93
N VAL A 21 8.44 10.74 -30.90
CA VAL A 21 7.65 9.98 -29.92
C VAL A 21 6.85 8.91 -30.65
N LEU A 22 7.26 7.65 -30.47
CA LEU A 22 6.47 6.50 -30.92
C LEU A 22 5.28 6.33 -29.97
N LYS A 23 4.07 6.10 -30.48
CA LYS A 23 2.85 5.95 -29.66
C LYS A 23 2.05 4.74 -30.10
N ARG A 24 1.55 3.97 -29.14
CA ARG A 24 0.67 2.81 -29.34
C ARG A 24 -0.55 2.94 -28.43
N ARG A 25 -1.75 2.91 -29.00
CA ARG A 25 -3.00 2.96 -28.23
C ARG A 25 -3.17 1.65 -27.46
N VAL A 26 -3.55 1.73 -26.18
CA VAL A 26 -3.64 0.56 -25.30
C VAL A 26 -4.91 -0.25 -25.57
N TYR A 27 -6.06 0.41 -25.52
CA TYR A 27 -7.36 -0.22 -25.74
C TYR A 27 -8.02 0.44 -26.95
N SER A 28 -8.28 -0.35 -28.01
CA SER A 28 -8.95 0.14 -29.23
C SER A 28 -10.40 0.56 -28.95
N ASP A 29 -11.08 -0.18 -28.07
CA ASP A 29 -12.53 -0.07 -27.86
C ASP A 29 -12.90 0.77 -26.63
N PHE A 30 -11.89 1.25 -25.88
CA PHE A 30 -12.10 2.14 -24.73
C PHE A 30 -12.37 3.57 -25.23
N PRO A 31 -13.40 4.28 -24.71
CA PRO A 31 -13.83 5.59 -25.22
C PRO A 31 -12.78 6.70 -25.07
N PHE A 32 -11.80 6.54 -24.17
CA PHE A 32 -10.73 7.50 -23.96
C PHE A 32 -9.43 7.03 -24.61
N ASP A 33 -8.66 7.97 -25.16
CA ASP A 33 -7.39 7.64 -25.81
C ASP A 33 -6.26 7.54 -24.78
N LEU A 34 -5.87 6.29 -24.47
CA LEU A 34 -4.70 5.94 -23.64
C LEU A 34 -3.57 5.42 -24.53
N PHE A 35 -2.35 5.93 -24.35
CA PHE A 35 -1.20 5.51 -25.14
C PHE A 35 -0.02 5.10 -24.28
N LEU A 36 0.61 3.99 -24.67
CA LEU A 36 2.00 3.72 -24.35
C LEU A 36 2.87 4.45 -25.38
N ALA A 37 3.84 5.23 -24.92
CA ALA A 37 4.68 6.04 -25.77
C ALA A 37 6.17 5.87 -25.43
N MET A 38 7.04 6.10 -26.41
CA MET A 38 8.49 6.03 -26.24
C MET A 38 9.15 7.20 -26.94
N GLU A 39 9.89 8.00 -26.19
CA GLU A 39 10.72 9.08 -26.72
C GLU A 39 12.06 8.50 -27.18
N LYS A 40 12.40 8.80 -28.44
CA LYS A 40 13.64 8.39 -29.10
C LYS A 40 14.55 9.62 -29.28
N PRO A 41 15.88 9.44 -29.30
CA PRO A 41 16.63 8.16 -29.24
C PRO A 41 16.83 7.57 -27.84
N GLU A 42 16.47 8.27 -26.77
CA GLU A 42 16.79 7.89 -25.38
C GLU A 42 16.03 6.65 -24.87
N ASN A 43 15.02 6.17 -25.62
CA ASN A 43 14.09 5.10 -25.21
C ASN A 43 13.37 5.40 -23.89
N SER A 44 13.03 6.68 -23.65
CA SER A 44 12.33 7.08 -22.43
C SER A 44 10.86 6.68 -22.52
N ARG A 45 10.39 5.89 -21.54
CA ARG A 45 9.00 5.39 -21.48
C ARG A 45 8.04 6.49 -21.05
N LEU A 46 6.90 6.56 -21.72
CA LEU A 46 5.86 7.55 -21.52
C LEU A 46 4.49 6.86 -21.42
N PHE A 47 3.62 7.35 -20.55
CA PHE A 47 2.20 7.04 -20.57
C PHE A 47 1.42 8.32 -20.83
N LEU A 48 0.52 8.29 -21.82
CA LEU A 48 -0.25 9.46 -22.23
C LEU A 48 -1.74 9.18 -22.08
N LEU A 49 -2.42 10.02 -21.32
CA LEU A 49 -3.88 10.10 -21.27
C LEU A 49 -4.32 11.38 -21.99
N LYS A 50 -5.06 11.24 -23.09
CA LYS A 50 -5.65 12.38 -23.80
C LYS A 50 -6.92 12.85 -23.09
N VAL A 51 -7.04 14.15 -22.86
CA VAL A 51 -8.18 14.78 -22.18
C VAL A 51 -8.63 16.04 -22.89
N SER A 52 -9.91 16.40 -22.76
CA SER A 52 -10.42 17.69 -23.22
C SER A 52 -9.76 18.85 -22.48
N ARG A 53 -9.47 19.95 -23.19
CA ARG A 53 -8.82 21.14 -22.58
C ARG A 53 -9.63 21.74 -21.43
N SER A 54 -10.95 21.67 -21.50
CA SER A 54 -11.87 22.15 -20.44
C SER A 54 -11.79 21.35 -19.14
N ASN A 55 -11.21 20.14 -19.18
CA ASN A 55 -11.10 19.25 -18.03
C ASN A 55 -9.65 19.09 -17.53
N ILE A 56 -8.69 19.91 -18.00
CA ILE A 56 -7.30 19.84 -17.51
C ILE A 56 -7.26 20.03 -15.98
N PRO A 57 -6.74 19.05 -15.22
CA PRO A 57 -6.57 19.18 -13.78
C PRO A 57 -5.40 20.12 -13.44
N ASN A 58 -5.46 20.76 -12.27
CA ASN A 58 -4.33 21.50 -11.75
C ASN A 58 -3.31 20.53 -11.11
N ILE A 59 -2.27 20.18 -11.86
CA ILE A 59 -1.24 19.22 -11.42
C ILE A 59 -0.10 19.85 -10.60
N ASN A 60 -0.06 21.18 -10.47
CA ASN A 60 1.07 21.87 -9.81
C ASN A 60 1.15 21.62 -8.30
N LEU A 61 0.06 21.17 -7.69
CA LEU A 61 -0.04 20.86 -6.26
C LEU A 61 0.27 19.39 -5.94
N LEU A 62 0.51 18.56 -6.96
CA LEU A 62 0.79 17.15 -6.76
C LEU A 62 2.21 16.94 -6.22
N PRO A 63 2.44 15.93 -5.38
CA PRO A 63 3.77 15.55 -4.94
C PRO A 63 4.72 15.35 -6.13
N ARG A 64 6.03 15.49 -5.90
CA ARG A 64 7.03 15.07 -6.90
C ARG A 64 7.49 13.67 -6.59
N SER A 65 7.81 12.90 -7.62
CA SER A 65 8.38 11.56 -7.48
C SER A 65 9.82 11.52 -7.98
N ARG A 66 10.60 10.55 -7.52
CA ARG A 66 11.99 10.35 -7.97
C ARG A 66 12.08 9.53 -9.27
N GLY A 67 11.07 8.72 -9.57
CA GLY A 67 11.09 7.77 -10.69
C GLY A 67 10.40 8.29 -11.94
N PHE A 68 9.34 9.08 -11.80
CA PHE A 68 8.59 9.64 -12.91
C PHE A 68 8.15 11.09 -12.66
N GLU A 69 7.90 11.82 -13.75
CA GLU A 69 7.29 13.14 -13.73
C GLU A 69 5.90 13.09 -14.37
N LEU A 70 4.98 13.92 -13.87
CA LEU A 70 3.69 14.18 -14.50
C LEU A 70 3.72 15.58 -15.12
N LYS A 71 3.37 15.68 -16.39
CA LYS A 71 3.28 16.94 -17.14
C LYS A 71 1.94 17.04 -17.88
N VAL A 72 1.50 18.27 -18.11
CA VAL A 72 0.43 18.55 -19.08
C VAL A 72 1.08 19.08 -20.34
N PHE A 73 0.82 18.43 -21.45
CA PHE A 73 1.34 18.85 -22.76
C PHE A 73 0.19 19.17 -23.71
N THR A 74 0.30 20.30 -24.40
CA THR A 74 -0.61 20.71 -25.48
C THR A 74 0.18 20.75 -26.77
N LEU A 75 -0.31 20.06 -27.81
CA LEU A 75 0.31 20.10 -29.13
C LEU A 75 0.04 21.48 -29.79
N PRO A 76 1.08 22.23 -30.19
CA PRO A 76 0.90 23.52 -30.87
C PRO A 76 0.18 23.39 -32.21
N GLU A 77 0.36 22.26 -32.89
CA GLU A 77 -0.17 21.99 -34.24
C GLU A 77 -1.65 21.57 -34.26
N TYR A 78 -2.21 21.22 -33.10
CA TYR A 78 -3.63 20.88 -32.94
C TYR A 78 -4.23 21.67 -31.77
N PRO A 79 -4.42 23.01 -31.92
CA PRO A 79 -4.79 23.88 -30.82
C PRO A 79 -6.16 23.61 -30.22
N GLU A 80 -7.03 22.88 -30.91
CA GLU A 80 -8.45 23.19 -30.77
C GLU A 80 -9.22 22.46 -29.68
N ASN A 81 -8.88 21.27 -29.17
CA ASN A 81 -9.80 20.65 -28.18
C ASN A 81 -9.22 19.75 -27.09
N TYR A 82 -7.94 19.36 -27.14
CA TYR A 82 -7.41 18.41 -26.16
C TYR A 82 -5.98 18.75 -25.67
N ALA A 83 -5.60 18.08 -24.59
CA ALA A 83 -4.28 18.05 -23.99
C ALA A 83 -3.92 16.60 -23.62
N PHE A 84 -2.65 16.37 -23.29
CA PHE A 84 -2.18 15.10 -22.74
C PHE A 84 -1.74 15.29 -21.29
N LEU A 85 -2.21 14.39 -20.44
CA LEU A 85 -1.57 14.10 -19.16
C LEU A 85 -0.49 13.07 -19.45
N GLU A 86 0.77 13.49 -19.32
CA GLU A 86 1.95 12.69 -19.63
C GLU A 86 2.64 12.27 -18.34
N ILE A 87 2.81 10.97 -18.16
CA ILE A 87 3.73 10.41 -17.18
C ILE A 87 5.00 10.01 -17.92
N LYS A 88 6.14 10.59 -17.54
CA LYS A 88 7.45 10.27 -18.12
C LYS A 88 8.35 9.61 -17.09
N LEU A 89 8.93 8.47 -17.44
CA LEU A 89 10.02 7.85 -16.68
C LEU A 89 11.25 8.74 -16.76
N ILE A 90 11.73 9.23 -15.61
CA ILE A 90 12.90 10.13 -15.53
C ILE A 90 14.15 9.44 -14.95
N ASP A 91 14.00 8.24 -14.40
CA ASP A 91 15.09 7.43 -13.87
C ASP A 91 14.88 5.95 -14.21
N LEU A 92 15.76 5.40 -15.05
CA LEU A 92 15.69 4.03 -15.57
C LEU A 92 15.72 2.96 -14.48
N ARG A 93 16.22 3.27 -13.27
CA ARG A 93 16.19 2.34 -12.13
C ARG A 93 14.76 2.00 -11.70
N PHE A 94 13.79 2.83 -12.04
CA PHE A 94 12.36 2.62 -11.76
C PHE A 94 11.60 2.04 -12.95
N SER A 95 12.28 1.56 -14.00
CA SER A 95 11.62 1.04 -15.22
C SER A 95 10.61 -0.07 -14.94
N ASP A 96 10.95 -1.04 -14.08
CA ASP A 96 10.03 -2.10 -13.66
C ASP A 96 8.81 -1.53 -12.92
N ILE A 97 9.05 -0.66 -11.93
CA ILE A 97 7.97 -0.01 -11.17
C ILE A 97 7.09 0.88 -12.06
N PHE A 98 7.68 1.54 -13.05
CA PHE A 98 6.93 2.35 -14.00
C PHE A 98 5.95 1.50 -14.80
N SER A 99 6.34 0.30 -15.20
CA SER A 99 5.42 -0.62 -15.87
C SER A 99 4.32 -1.13 -14.95
N ILE A 100 4.62 -1.36 -13.66
CA ILE A 100 3.61 -1.74 -12.65
C ILE A 100 2.61 -0.59 -12.45
N LEU A 101 3.10 0.64 -12.28
CA LEU A 101 2.30 1.87 -12.20
C LEU A 101 1.36 1.99 -13.41
N VAL A 102 1.90 1.86 -14.62
CA VAL A 102 1.09 2.00 -15.84
C VAL A 102 0.03 0.91 -15.93
N ASN A 103 0.36 -0.34 -15.55
CA ASN A 103 -0.61 -1.43 -15.49
C ASN A 103 -1.73 -1.18 -14.47
N ASP A 104 -1.36 -0.66 -13.30
CA ASP A 104 -2.31 -0.35 -12.23
C ASP A 104 -3.25 0.80 -12.63
N ILE A 105 -2.71 1.86 -13.23
CA ILE A 105 -3.50 2.94 -13.83
C ILE A 105 -4.48 2.36 -14.86
N LEU A 106 -3.99 1.58 -15.82
CA LEU A 106 -4.82 1.01 -16.88
C LEU A 106 -5.97 0.17 -16.32
N LYS A 107 -5.69 -0.70 -15.34
CA LYS A 107 -6.71 -1.51 -14.66
C LYS A 107 -7.75 -0.65 -13.93
N ASN A 108 -7.32 0.43 -13.29
CA ASN A 108 -8.19 1.32 -12.52
C ASN A 108 -9.10 2.18 -13.43
N LEU A 109 -8.62 2.53 -14.62
CA LEU A 109 -9.36 3.33 -15.59
C LEU A 109 -10.34 2.51 -16.44
N ASN A 110 -10.16 1.19 -16.55
CA ASN A 110 -10.75 0.32 -17.58
C ASN A 110 -12.30 0.23 -17.63
N GLU A 111 -13.03 0.81 -16.69
CA GLU A 111 -14.51 0.71 -16.65
C GLU A 111 -15.18 2.10 -16.56
N ILE A 112 -14.39 3.17 -16.65
CA ILE A 112 -14.88 4.53 -16.48
C ILE A 112 -15.43 5.06 -17.82
N ALA A 113 -16.64 5.61 -17.77
CA ALA A 113 -17.34 6.15 -18.94
C ALA A 113 -17.32 7.69 -19.04
N GLU A 114 -17.00 8.40 -17.95
CA GLU A 114 -16.98 9.87 -17.90
C GLU A 114 -15.54 10.41 -17.77
N GLU A 115 -15.18 11.40 -18.59
CA GLU A 115 -13.80 11.94 -18.64
C GLU A 115 -13.37 12.56 -17.31
N ARG A 116 -14.29 13.23 -16.60
CA ARG A 116 -13.98 13.86 -15.31
C ARG A 116 -13.65 12.84 -14.23
N GLU A 117 -14.42 11.75 -14.15
CA GLU A 117 -14.13 10.64 -13.24
C GLU A 117 -12.85 9.90 -13.65
N LEU A 118 -12.57 9.78 -14.95
CA LEU A 118 -11.33 9.18 -15.46
C LEU A 118 -10.12 9.98 -15.02
N ILE A 119 -10.17 11.31 -15.18
CA ILE A 119 -9.11 12.23 -14.74
C ILE A 119 -8.93 12.15 -13.23
N LYS A 120 -10.03 12.17 -12.47
CA LYS A 120 -9.97 12.08 -11.01
C LYS A 120 -9.31 10.77 -10.57
N SER A 121 -9.75 9.63 -11.09
CA SER A 121 -9.18 8.30 -10.81
C SER A 121 -7.70 8.21 -11.23
N PHE A 122 -7.34 8.78 -12.39
CA PHE A 122 -5.95 8.88 -12.84
C PHE A 122 -5.09 9.67 -11.84
N ILE A 123 -5.52 10.87 -11.43
CA ILE A 123 -4.77 11.72 -10.50
C ILE A 123 -4.67 11.10 -9.11
N GLU A 124 -5.77 10.53 -8.58
CA GLU A 124 -5.77 9.80 -7.31
C GLU A 124 -4.74 8.67 -7.34
N ARG A 125 -4.66 7.94 -8.46
CA ARG A 125 -3.69 6.85 -8.62
C ARG A 125 -2.26 7.36 -8.68
N ILE A 126 -2.01 8.45 -9.38
CA ILE A 126 -0.69 9.10 -9.40
C ILE A 126 -0.25 9.48 -7.99
N ILE A 127 -1.10 10.14 -7.21
CA ILE A 127 -0.77 10.56 -5.84
C ILE A 127 -0.33 9.37 -4.98
N LYS A 128 -1.09 8.26 -5.02
CA LYS A 128 -0.75 7.04 -4.28
C LYS A 128 0.63 6.50 -4.64
N TRP A 129 0.94 6.44 -5.94
CA TRP A 129 2.23 5.96 -6.41
C TRP A 129 3.39 6.91 -6.11
N GLN A 130 3.16 8.21 -6.12
CA GLN A 130 4.17 9.18 -5.70
C GLN A 130 4.51 9.01 -4.21
N GLN A 131 3.49 8.83 -3.36
CA GLN A 131 3.67 8.54 -1.93
C GLN A 131 4.39 7.20 -1.70
N PHE A 132 4.03 6.15 -2.45
CA PHE A 132 4.71 4.85 -2.42
C PHE A 132 6.20 5.00 -2.75
N LEU A 133 6.54 5.65 -3.87
CA LEU A 133 7.92 5.81 -4.31
C LEU A 133 8.74 6.69 -3.36
N GLU A 134 8.11 7.69 -2.75
CA GLU A 134 8.74 8.53 -1.73
C GLU A 134 9.10 7.71 -0.49
N LYS A 135 8.18 6.85 -0.03
CA LYS A 135 8.32 6.08 1.21
C LYS A 135 9.17 4.82 1.07
N TYR A 136 9.01 4.06 0.00
CA TYR A 136 9.62 2.72 -0.17
C TYR A 136 10.68 2.66 -1.28
N GLY A 137 10.68 3.63 -2.22
CA GLY A 137 11.61 3.65 -3.34
C GLY A 137 11.52 2.42 -4.24
N ASN A 138 12.64 2.07 -4.89
CA ASN A 138 12.69 0.92 -5.80
C ASN A 138 12.85 -0.42 -5.08
N GLU A 139 13.44 -0.41 -3.89
CA GLU A 139 13.81 -1.63 -3.16
C GLU A 139 12.60 -2.32 -2.51
N GLY A 140 11.50 -1.59 -2.30
CA GLY A 140 10.30 -2.12 -1.64
C GLY A 140 10.47 -2.21 -0.13
N LEU A 141 9.84 -3.22 0.49
CA LEU A 141 9.82 -3.35 1.95
C LEU A 141 11.17 -3.80 2.51
N SER A 142 11.69 -3.06 3.48
CA SER A 142 12.78 -3.53 4.35
C SER A 142 12.36 -4.78 5.12
N GLU A 143 13.32 -5.60 5.59
CA GLU A 143 13.02 -6.81 6.39
C GLU A 143 12.19 -6.51 7.64
N LYS A 144 12.39 -5.35 8.28
CA LYS A 144 11.56 -4.90 9.40
C LYS A 144 10.12 -4.62 8.96
N ALA A 145 9.94 -3.96 7.83
CA ALA A 145 8.61 -3.66 7.29
C ALA A 145 7.89 -4.94 6.81
N GLN A 146 8.61 -5.89 6.20
CA GLN A 146 8.07 -7.20 5.83
C GLN A 146 7.52 -7.96 7.05
N ARG A 147 8.25 -7.97 8.17
CA ARG A 147 7.81 -8.58 9.44
C ARG A 147 6.58 -7.88 10.03
N GLY A 148 6.56 -6.55 10.01
CA GLY A 148 5.42 -5.76 10.46
C GLY A 148 4.16 -6.13 9.67
N LEU A 149 4.25 -6.01 8.34
CA LEU A 149 3.16 -6.33 7.43
C LEU A 149 2.70 -7.79 7.55
N TYR A 150 3.62 -8.74 7.67
CA TYR A 150 3.25 -10.15 7.89
C TYR A 150 2.39 -10.30 9.16
N GLY A 151 2.74 -9.63 10.25
CA GLY A 151 1.97 -9.69 11.50
C GLY A 151 0.59 -9.06 11.39
N GLU A 152 0.48 -7.91 10.74
CA GLU A 152 -0.81 -7.28 10.45
C GLU A 152 -1.70 -8.20 9.60
N LEU A 153 -1.17 -8.77 8.51
CA LEU A 153 -1.90 -9.71 7.65
C LEU A 153 -2.27 -11.00 8.39
N TRP A 154 -1.40 -11.49 9.28
CA TRP A 154 -1.70 -12.62 10.13
C TRP A 154 -2.86 -12.33 11.07
N PHE A 155 -2.89 -11.14 11.66
CA PHE A 155 -3.98 -10.69 12.52
C PHE A 155 -5.30 -10.52 11.73
N LEU A 156 -5.24 -9.88 10.56
CA LEU A 156 -6.36 -9.74 9.62
C LEU A 156 -6.98 -11.11 9.30
N ARG A 157 -6.15 -12.07 8.87
CA ARG A 157 -6.58 -13.43 8.51
C ARG A 157 -7.14 -14.19 9.70
N LYS A 158 -6.49 -14.12 10.86
CA LYS A 158 -6.87 -14.93 12.03
C LYS A 158 -8.10 -14.42 12.75
N TYR A 159 -8.26 -13.09 12.84
CA TYR A 159 -9.28 -12.48 13.69
C TYR A 159 -10.31 -11.67 12.92
N MET A 160 -9.87 -10.76 12.05
CA MET A 160 -10.80 -9.80 11.46
C MET A 160 -11.68 -10.46 10.40
N LEU A 161 -11.10 -11.21 9.46
CA LEU A 161 -11.89 -11.86 8.40
C LEU A 161 -12.89 -12.91 8.94
N PRO A 162 -12.53 -13.81 9.88
CA PRO A 162 -13.45 -14.85 10.35
C PRO A 162 -14.55 -14.31 11.27
N TYR A 163 -14.23 -13.33 12.13
CA TYR A 163 -15.14 -12.91 13.21
C TYR A 163 -15.88 -11.60 12.90
N LEU A 164 -15.25 -10.66 12.19
CA LEU A 164 -15.91 -9.41 11.78
C LEU A 164 -16.61 -9.55 10.42
N GLY A 165 -16.07 -10.40 9.53
CA GLY A 165 -16.53 -10.58 8.16
C GLY A 165 -15.54 -10.02 7.14
N ILE A 166 -15.73 -10.37 5.86
CA ILE A 166 -14.77 -9.99 4.80
C ILE A 166 -14.75 -8.47 4.58
N GLN A 167 -15.92 -7.86 4.40
CA GLN A 167 -16.01 -6.43 4.05
C GLN A 167 -15.51 -5.56 5.20
N GLU A 168 -16.03 -5.78 6.40
CA GLU A 168 -15.67 -5.06 7.61
C GLU A 168 -14.23 -5.38 8.05
N GLY A 169 -13.78 -6.62 7.89
CA GLY A 169 -12.42 -7.03 8.24
C GLY A 169 -11.35 -6.39 7.36
N ILE A 170 -11.57 -6.29 6.05
CA ILE A 170 -10.67 -5.51 5.16
C ILE A 170 -10.80 -4.03 5.46
N ALA A 171 -12.02 -3.52 5.72
CA ALA A 171 -12.22 -2.11 6.00
C ALA A 171 -11.63 -1.64 7.33
N SER A 172 -11.45 -2.55 8.30
CA SER A 172 -10.87 -2.24 9.59
C SER A 172 -9.35 -2.16 9.56
N TRP A 173 -8.67 -2.70 8.55
CA TRP A 173 -7.22 -2.59 8.41
C TRP A 173 -6.82 -1.19 7.96
N LYS A 174 -6.29 -0.40 8.89
CA LYS A 174 -6.02 1.04 8.79
C LYS A 174 -4.54 1.42 8.87
N GLY A 175 -3.67 0.51 9.28
CA GLY A 175 -2.21 0.71 9.31
C GLY A 175 -1.64 1.23 7.98
N PRO A 176 -2.01 0.67 6.81
CA PRO A 176 -1.51 1.14 5.52
C PRO A 176 -1.86 2.61 5.20
N GLU A 177 -2.99 3.09 5.71
CA GLU A 177 -3.47 4.47 5.55
C GLU A 177 -2.74 5.46 6.48
N GLY A 178 -1.78 5.00 7.28
CA GLY A 178 -1.01 5.82 8.22
C GLY A 178 -1.78 6.21 9.48
N LYS A 179 -2.83 5.47 9.84
CA LYS A 179 -3.54 5.67 11.12
C LYS A 179 -2.64 5.25 12.31
N PRO A 180 -2.88 5.81 13.51
CA PRO A 180 -2.07 5.47 14.69
C PRO A 180 -2.11 3.98 15.06
N GLN A 181 -3.24 3.32 14.84
CA GLN A 181 -3.42 1.89 15.06
C GLN A 181 -3.61 1.14 13.75
N ASP A 182 -3.10 -0.10 13.71
CA ASP A 182 -3.18 -0.97 12.54
C ASP A 182 -4.61 -1.39 12.18
N PHE A 183 -5.49 -1.58 13.18
CA PHE A 183 -6.89 -1.89 12.96
C PHE A 183 -7.81 -0.96 13.74
N GLN A 184 -8.86 -0.47 13.10
CA GLN A 184 -9.91 0.34 13.72
C GLN A 184 -11.28 -0.07 13.20
N PHE A 185 -12.22 -0.34 14.11
CA PHE A 185 -13.61 -0.68 13.76
C PHE A 185 -14.54 -0.28 14.90
N LEU A 186 -15.66 0.36 14.56
CA LEU A 186 -16.59 0.98 15.52
C LEU A 186 -15.85 1.96 16.46
N LYS A 187 -15.69 1.61 17.73
CA LYS A 187 -14.91 2.34 18.75
C LYS A 187 -13.80 1.46 19.35
N LEU A 188 -13.36 0.45 18.60
CA LEU A 188 -12.30 -0.44 18.99
C LEU A 188 -11.11 -0.22 18.07
N ALA A 189 -9.91 -0.37 18.61
CA ALA A 189 -8.70 -0.42 17.81
C ALA A 189 -7.76 -1.52 18.29
N VAL A 190 -6.91 -1.97 17.37
CA VAL A 190 -5.84 -2.92 17.65
C VAL A 190 -4.55 -2.41 17.05
N GLU A 191 -3.52 -2.36 17.87
CA GLU A 191 -2.14 -2.17 17.44
C GLU A 191 -1.44 -3.54 17.38
N VAL A 192 -0.76 -3.85 16.28
CA VAL A 192 -0.05 -5.12 16.08
C VAL A 192 1.45 -4.90 16.16
N LYS A 193 2.10 -5.60 17.10
CA LYS A 193 3.56 -5.57 17.27
C LYS A 193 4.14 -6.96 17.04
N THR A 194 4.91 -7.06 15.97
CA THR A 194 5.60 -8.28 15.56
C THR A 194 7.04 -8.29 16.01
N THR A 195 7.51 -9.44 16.49
CA THR A 195 8.91 -9.63 16.88
C THR A 195 9.46 -10.97 16.41
N VAL A 196 10.78 -11.06 16.22
CA VAL A 196 11.49 -12.30 15.88
C VAL A 196 12.55 -12.59 16.94
N GLY A 197 12.73 -13.84 17.36
CA GLY A 197 13.84 -14.26 18.23
C GLY A 197 13.47 -14.75 19.63
N LYS A 198 14.48 -15.18 20.39
CA LYS A 198 14.28 -16.08 21.53
C LYS A 198 13.68 -15.44 22.80
N GLN A 199 13.83 -14.13 23.02
CA GLN A 199 13.27 -13.42 24.19
C GLN A 199 13.30 -11.91 23.94
N HIS A 200 12.31 -11.38 23.23
CA HIS A 200 12.12 -9.92 23.23
C HIS A 200 11.46 -9.53 24.54
N GLN A 201 12.22 -8.86 25.41
CA GLN A 201 11.73 -8.34 26.67
C GLN A 201 10.95 -7.03 26.49
N LYS A 202 10.96 -6.46 25.28
CA LYS A 202 10.45 -5.11 25.03
C LYS A 202 9.54 -5.06 23.80
N ILE A 203 8.49 -4.25 23.90
CA ILE A 203 7.62 -3.83 22.80
C ILE A 203 7.98 -2.39 22.47
N SER A 204 8.33 -2.10 21.21
CA SER A 204 8.64 -0.74 20.77
C SER A 204 7.36 -0.02 20.36
N ILE A 205 7.16 1.18 20.89
CA ILE A 205 6.10 2.11 20.51
C ILE A 205 6.75 3.31 19.85
N SER A 206 6.38 3.56 18.60
CA SER A 206 7.00 4.55 17.72
C SER A 206 6.33 5.92 17.78
N ASN A 207 5.11 6.01 18.32
CA ASN A 207 4.48 7.30 18.64
C ASN A 207 3.51 7.15 19.82
N GLU A 208 3.24 8.23 20.53
CA GLU A 208 2.32 8.33 21.67
C GLU A 208 0.86 7.95 21.34
N GLN A 209 0.41 8.21 20.11
CA GLN A 209 -0.95 7.94 19.64
C GLN A 209 -1.23 6.44 19.44
N GLN A 210 -0.23 5.59 19.24
CA GLN A 210 -0.45 4.16 18.96
C GLN A 210 -1.18 3.45 20.11
N LEU A 211 -0.87 3.82 21.35
CA LEU A 211 -1.49 3.26 22.54
C LEU A 211 -2.43 4.26 23.27
N ASP A 212 -2.78 5.36 22.60
CA ASP A 212 -3.77 6.31 23.10
C ASP A 212 -5.19 5.79 22.81
N ASP A 213 -5.97 5.60 23.88
CA ASP A 213 -7.34 5.11 23.82
C ASP A 213 -8.38 6.25 23.80
N THR A 214 -7.95 7.50 23.65
CA THR A 214 -8.86 8.65 23.61
C THR A 214 -9.91 8.49 22.50
N GLY A 215 -11.18 8.45 22.91
CA GLY A 215 -12.32 8.28 21.98
C GLY A 215 -12.62 6.83 21.59
N LEU A 216 -11.83 5.86 22.07
CA LEU A 216 -12.08 4.43 21.91
C LEU A 216 -12.82 3.89 23.14
N ASP A 217 -13.73 2.94 22.91
CA ASP A 217 -14.31 2.14 23.98
C ASP A 217 -13.25 1.18 24.53
N ARG A 218 -12.45 0.57 23.64
CA ARG A 218 -11.39 -0.38 23.99
C ARG A 218 -10.25 -0.36 22.98
N LEU A 219 -9.03 -0.50 23.48
CA LEU A 219 -7.82 -0.61 22.70
C LEU A 219 -7.09 -1.90 23.05
N PHE A 220 -6.61 -2.62 22.03
CA PHE A 220 -5.84 -3.84 22.22
C PHE A 220 -4.46 -3.72 21.59
N LEU A 221 -3.50 -4.42 22.19
CA LEU A 221 -2.17 -4.62 21.66
C LEU A 221 -2.00 -6.11 21.37
N GLU A 222 -1.93 -6.48 20.09
CA GLU A 222 -1.50 -7.81 19.68
C GLU A 222 0.02 -7.87 19.66
N TYR A 223 0.59 -8.80 20.42
CA TYR A 223 2.02 -9.06 20.43
C TYR A 223 2.32 -10.43 19.83
N LEU A 224 2.77 -10.41 18.57
CA LEU A 224 3.05 -11.59 17.77
C LEU A 224 4.55 -11.92 17.80
N SER A 225 4.90 -13.08 18.37
CA SER A 225 6.27 -13.60 18.35
C SER A 225 6.43 -14.65 17.27
N LEU A 226 7.40 -14.43 16.39
CA LEU A 226 7.72 -15.28 15.26
C LEU A 226 9.08 -15.97 15.45
N VAL A 227 9.19 -17.18 14.89
CA VAL A 227 10.46 -17.78 14.50
C VAL A 227 10.69 -17.43 13.03
N GLU A 228 11.81 -16.78 12.75
CA GLU A 228 12.24 -16.45 11.40
C GLU A 228 13.28 -17.47 10.94
N LEU A 229 13.05 -18.04 9.75
CA LEU A 229 13.90 -19.05 9.13
C LEU A 229 14.28 -18.59 7.73
N ASN A 230 15.53 -18.83 7.34
CA ASN A 230 16.03 -18.44 6.01
C ASN A 230 15.75 -19.50 4.93
N LYS A 231 15.30 -20.70 5.34
CA LYS A 231 14.83 -21.83 4.51
C LYS A 231 13.93 -22.72 5.37
N GLY A 232 12.89 -23.32 4.80
CA GLY A 232 12.13 -24.40 5.48
C GLY A 232 10.62 -24.20 5.51
N ALA A 233 9.96 -24.89 6.46
CA ALA A 233 8.51 -25.12 6.50
C ALA A 233 7.67 -24.00 7.14
N GLY A 234 8.05 -22.73 6.96
CA GLY A 234 7.26 -21.58 7.43
C GLY A 234 6.39 -20.96 6.34
N GLU A 235 5.69 -19.89 6.70
CA GLU A 235 4.90 -19.08 5.79
C GLU A 235 5.69 -17.83 5.37
N THR A 236 5.68 -17.46 4.10
CA THR A 236 6.28 -16.20 3.62
C THR A 236 5.25 -15.08 3.64
N LEU A 237 5.72 -13.83 3.52
CA LEU A 237 4.83 -12.69 3.32
C LEU A 237 3.97 -12.86 2.05
N GLN A 238 4.56 -13.38 0.97
CA GLN A 238 3.82 -13.62 -0.26
C GLN A 238 2.72 -14.69 -0.06
N SER A 239 3.00 -15.79 0.66
CA SER A 239 2.01 -16.85 0.80
C SER A 239 0.79 -16.41 1.62
N ILE A 240 0.96 -15.59 2.67
CA ILE A 240 -0.19 -15.09 3.43
C ILE A 240 -1.03 -14.11 2.61
N VAL A 241 -0.40 -13.27 1.78
CA VAL A 241 -1.11 -12.40 0.83
C VAL A 241 -1.96 -13.23 -0.13
N GLU A 242 -1.38 -14.28 -0.72
CA GLU A 242 -2.10 -15.16 -1.64
C GLU A 242 -3.24 -15.94 -0.97
N GLU A 243 -3.08 -16.32 0.29
CA GLU A 243 -4.16 -16.96 1.05
C GLU A 243 -5.31 -15.99 1.32
N ILE A 244 -5.02 -14.76 1.75
CA ILE A 244 -6.04 -13.73 1.99
C ILE A 244 -6.78 -13.40 0.69
N LYS A 245 -6.06 -13.23 -0.43
CA LYS A 245 -6.66 -13.05 -1.76
C LYS A 245 -7.65 -14.17 -2.10
N LYS A 246 -7.31 -15.42 -1.81
CA LYS A 246 -8.22 -16.57 -2.02
C LYS A 246 -9.46 -16.48 -1.12
N LEU A 247 -9.28 -16.16 0.17
CA LEU A 247 -10.37 -16.03 1.13
C LEU A 247 -11.39 -14.95 0.73
N ILE A 248 -10.93 -13.85 0.13
CA ILE A 248 -11.78 -12.72 -0.26
C ILE A 248 -12.18 -12.72 -1.74
N SER A 249 -11.79 -13.73 -2.51
CA SER A 249 -11.93 -13.77 -3.98
C SER A 249 -13.37 -13.65 -4.49
N SER A 250 -14.36 -14.07 -3.67
CA SER A 250 -15.78 -13.94 -4.01
C SER A 250 -16.34 -12.52 -3.83
N ASP A 251 -15.65 -11.65 -3.10
CA ASP A 251 -16.04 -10.26 -2.87
C ASP A 251 -15.08 -9.33 -3.63
N LEU A 252 -15.45 -8.97 -4.86
CA LEU A 252 -14.60 -8.18 -5.75
C LEU A 252 -14.27 -6.78 -5.18
N SER A 253 -15.17 -6.19 -4.40
CA SER A 253 -14.95 -4.88 -3.78
C SER A 253 -13.87 -4.96 -2.70
N SER A 254 -13.99 -5.95 -1.82
CA SER A 254 -13.01 -6.21 -0.75
C SER A 254 -11.67 -6.66 -1.32
N TYR A 255 -11.68 -7.46 -2.39
CA TYR A 255 -10.47 -7.83 -3.13
C TYR A 255 -9.75 -6.58 -3.67
N ARG A 256 -10.45 -5.71 -4.43
CA ARG A 256 -9.87 -4.47 -4.96
C ARG A 256 -9.30 -3.60 -3.84
N LYS A 257 -10.06 -3.41 -2.75
CA LYS A 257 -9.62 -2.64 -1.58
C LYS A 257 -8.38 -3.23 -0.91
N PHE A 258 -8.31 -4.54 -0.76
CA PHE A 258 -7.15 -5.22 -0.18
C PHE A 258 -5.88 -5.02 -1.03
N ILE A 259 -5.99 -5.11 -2.36
CA ILE A 259 -4.87 -4.82 -3.26
C ILE A 259 -4.39 -3.37 -3.11
N ASP A 260 -5.32 -2.41 -3.06
CA ASP A 260 -4.96 -1.01 -2.84
C ASP A 260 -4.24 -0.79 -1.49
N LEU A 261 -4.73 -1.42 -0.41
CA LEU A 261 -4.10 -1.36 0.91
C LEU A 261 -2.71 -2.02 0.93
N LEU A 262 -2.47 -3.10 0.16
CA LEU A 262 -1.15 -3.70 0.03
C LEU A 262 -0.16 -2.73 -0.62
N VAL A 263 -0.56 -2.01 -1.66
CA VAL A 263 0.28 -0.98 -2.31
C VAL A 263 0.60 0.13 -1.30
N GLU A 264 -0.39 0.63 -0.56
CA GLU A 264 -0.18 1.65 0.48
C GLU A 264 0.76 1.15 1.61
N ALA A 265 0.66 -0.14 1.96
CA ALA A 265 1.55 -0.82 2.90
C ALA A 265 2.98 -1.02 2.35
N GLY A 266 3.21 -0.75 1.07
CA GLY A 266 4.52 -0.89 0.41
C GLY A 266 4.76 -2.24 -0.26
N TYR A 267 3.75 -3.11 -0.30
CA TYR A 267 3.82 -4.41 -0.94
C TYR A 267 3.39 -4.34 -2.41
N LEU A 268 4.31 -4.70 -3.31
CA LEU A 268 4.02 -4.95 -4.72
C LEU A 268 4.18 -6.44 -5.00
N GLU A 269 3.23 -7.04 -5.70
CA GLU A 269 3.23 -8.46 -6.01
C GLU A 269 4.41 -8.85 -6.92
N GLU A 270 4.77 -7.97 -7.85
CA GLU A 270 5.90 -8.10 -8.75
C GLU A 270 7.25 -8.09 -8.00
N HIS A 271 7.28 -7.53 -6.79
CA HIS A 271 8.43 -7.62 -5.89
C HIS A 271 8.47 -8.91 -5.07
N GLY A 272 7.59 -9.89 -5.32
CA GLY A 272 7.51 -11.14 -4.54
C GLY A 272 8.86 -11.86 -4.37
N TYR A 273 9.74 -11.80 -5.38
CA TYR A 273 11.09 -12.35 -5.29
C TYR A 273 11.93 -11.72 -4.17
N LYS A 274 11.75 -10.42 -3.88
CA LYS A 274 12.43 -9.68 -2.79
C LYS A 274 11.95 -10.13 -1.41
N TYR A 275 10.78 -10.75 -1.32
CA TYR A 275 10.12 -11.14 -0.07
C TYR A 275 10.16 -12.66 0.19
N SER A 276 10.94 -13.39 -0.61
CA SER A 276 11.02 -14.86 -0.58
C SER A 276 12.08 -15.44 0.34
N ASN A 277 12.92 -14.59 0.95
CA ASN A 277 14.05 -15.01 1.78
C ASN A 277 13.66 -15.45 3.19
N PHE A 278 12.53 -14.98 3.70
CA PHE A 278 12.12 -15.20 5.09
C PHE A 278 10.85 -16.04 5.18
N PHE A 279 10.92 -17.05 6.04
CA PHE A 279 9.83 -17.91 6.42
C PHE A 279 9.51 -17.68 7.88
N TYR A 280 8.24 -17.41 8.17
CA TYR A 280 7.76 -17.12 9.51
C TYR A 280 6.97 -18.30 10.07
N THR A 281 7.18 -18.61 11.33
CA THR A 281 6.33 -19.52 12.11
C THR A 281 5.90 -18.83 13.38
N VAL A 282 4.61 -18.82 13.67
CA VAL A 282 4.11 -18.21 14.90
C VAL A 282 4.52 -19.05 16.10
N ARG A 283 5.33 -18.44 16.97
CA ARG A 283 5.74 -19.04 18.25
C ARG A 283 4.68 -18.82 19.32
N SER A 284 4.18 -17.59 19.41
CA SER A 284 3.12 -17.22 20.35
C SER A 284 2.44 -15.93 19.88
N SER A 285 1.17 -15.80 20.24
CA SER A 285 0.36 -14.59 20.08
C SER A 285 -0.24 -14.26 21.44
N ASN A 286 -0.09 -13.00 21.86
CA ASN A 286 -0.64 -12.50 23.11
C ASN A 286 -1.39 -11.21 22.84
N ILE A 287 -2.67 -11.19 23.17
CA ILE A 287 -3.50 -9.99 23.10
C ILE A 287 -3.55 -9.38 24.49
N PHE A 288 -3.19 -8.11 24.59
CA PHE A 288 -3.32 -7.33 25.81
C PHE A 288 -4.41 -6.28 25.64
N GLU A 289 -5.24 -6.10 26.66
CA GLU A 289 -6.14 -4.94 26.71
C GLU A 289 -5.39 -3.73 27.28
N VAL A 290 -5.33 -2.66 26.52
CA VAL A 290 -4.68 -1.41 26.93
C VAL A 290 -5.69 -0.60 27.74
N LYS A 291 -5.59 -0.68 29.07
CA LYS A 291 -6.49 -0.01 30.00
C LYS A 291 -5.80 0.29 31.33
N ASP A 292 -6.42 1.14 32.14
CA ASP A 292 -6.00 1.43 33.52
C ASP A 292 -4.49 1.77 33.56
N ASP A 293 -3.73 1.10 34.42
CA ASP A 293 -2.28 1.29 34.59
C ASP A 293 -1.42 0.61 33.51
N PHE A 294 -1.98 0.24 32.35
CA PHE A 294 -1.20 -0.35 31.26
C PHE A 294 -0.04 0.59 30.92
N PRO A 295 1.21 0.12 30.85
CA PRO A 295 2.37 0.97 30.60
C PRO A 295 2.28 1.63 29.23
N ARG A 296 1.90 2.91 29.19
CA ARG A 296 1.75 3.70 27.97
C ARG A 296 2.01 5.18 28.24
N ILE A 297 2.28 5.90 27.17
CA ILE A 297 2.27 7.37 27.13
C ILE A 297 1.11 7.75 26.23
N ILE A 298 0.23 8.63 26.71
CA ILE A 298 -0.92 9.18 25.95
C ILE A 298 -0.68 10.66 25.65
N GLU A 299 -1.24 11.14 24.55
CA GLU A 299 -0.99 12.50 24.03
C GLU A 299 -1.40 13.57 25.04
N TYR A 300 -2.53 13.35 25.73
CA TYR A 300 -3.04 14.26 26.77
C TYR A 300 -2.06 14.50 27.93
N ASN A 301 -1.16 13.55 28.22
CA ASN A 301 -0.20 13.65 29.32
C ASN A 301 1.13 14.30 28.90
N LEU A 302 1.29 14.67 27.62
CA LEU A 302 2.53 15.27 27.14
C LEU A 302 2.63 16.76 27.55
N PRO A 303 3.82 17.21 28.00
CA PRO A 303 4.05 18.63 28.21
C PRO A 303 3.88 19.43 26.91
N HIS A 304 3.40 20.68 27.02
CA HIS A 304 3.25 21.55 25.86
C HIS A 304 4.57 21.74 25.11
N GLY A 305 4.55 21.47 23.80
CA GLY A 305 5.73 21.53 22.93
C GLY A 305 6.54 20.22 22.84
N VAL A 306 6.08 19.13 23.46
CA VAL A 306 6.66 17.79 23.32
C VAL A 306 5.84 16.98 22.32
N GLY A 307 6.53 16.25 21.43
CA GLY A 307 5.96 15.32 20.46
C GLY A 307 7.02 14.33 19.98
N ASP A 308 6.70 13.53 18.96
CA ASP A 308 7.59 12.51 18.37
C ASP A 308 8.12 11.50 19.41
N VAL A 309 7.25 11.03 20.31
CA VAL A 309 7.65 10.22 21.46
C VAL A 309 7.87 8.77 21.06
N HIS A 310 9.09 8.28 21.27
CA HIS A 310 9.46 6.88 21.05
C HIS A 310 9.82 6.23 22.38
N TYR A 311 9.20 5.11 22.71
CA TYR A 311 9.43 4.41 23.97
C TYR A 311 9.32 2.89 23.82
N SER A 312 9.67 2.18 24.88
CA SER A 312 9.57 0.72 24.90
C SER A 312 8.96 0.24 26.20
N ILE A 313 8.11 -0.77 26.10
CA ILE A 313 7.40 -1.36 27.23
C ILE A 313 7.99 -2.74 27.54
N CYS A 314 8.20 -3.07 28.82
CA CYS A 314 8.59 -4.42 29.21
C CYS A 314 7.43 -5.41 29.00
N VAL A 315 7.63 -6.45 28.20
CA VAL A 315 6.60 -7.47 27.89
C VAL A 315 6.05 -8.13 29.16
N ALA A 316 6.89 -8.31 30.18
CA ALA A 316 6.46 -8.89 31.46
C ALA A 316 5.39 -8.05 32.16
N GLU A 317 5.43 -6.72 32.02
CA GLU A 317 4.41 -5.83 32.61
C GLU A 317 3.09 -5.90 31.83
N CYS A 318 3.12 -6.18 30.53
CA CYS A 318 1.92 -6.37 29.71
C CYS A 318 1.13 -7.63 30.11
N MET A 319 1.80 -8.66 30.66
CA MET A 319 1.17 -9.96 30.95
C MET A 319 -0.01 -9.88 31.92
N ARG A 320 -0.05 -8.86 32.78
CA ARG A 320 -1.17 -8.62 33.72
C ARG A 320 -2.46 -8.24 33.00
N TYR A 321 -2.35 -7.75 31.77
CA TYR A 321 -3.44 -7.28 30.92
C TYR A 321 -3.77 -8.28 29.79
N LYS A 322 -3.14 -9.46 29.81
CA LYS A 322 -3.38 -10.49 28.81
C LYS A 322 -4.83 -10.96 28.92
N ILE A 323 -5.51 -10.98 27.78
CA ILE A 323 -6.84 -11.58 27.67
C ILE A 323 -6.74 -12.94 26.98
N GLU A 324 -7.72 -13.80 27.27
CA GLU A 324 -7.86 -15.06 26.55
C GLU A 324 -8.32 -14.81 25.12
N ASP A 325 -7.84 -15.64 24.20
CA ASP A 325 -8.16 -15.59 22.78
C ASP A 325 -9.68 -15.62 22.52
N ILE A 326 -10.42 -16.42 23.30
CA ILE A 326 -11.88 -16.53 23.21
C ILE A 326 -12.60 -15.24 23.60
N ASN A 327 -12.03 -14.47 24.55
CA ASN A 327 -12.61 -13.20 24.97
C ASN A 327 -12.45 -12.18 23.84
N PHE A 328 -11.27 -12.10 23.21
CA PHE A 328 -11.06 -11.22 22.07
C PHE A 328 -12.02 -11.54 20.91
N LYS A 329 -12.15 -12.82 20.55
CA LYS A 329 -13.07 -13.27 19.50
C LYS A 329 -14.51 -12.87 19.79
N SER A 330 -14.97 -13.10 21.02
CA SER A 330 -16.31 -12.68 21.48
C SER A 330 -16.52 -11.17 21.32
N PHE A 331 -15.50 -10.34 21.57
CA PHE A 331 -15.61 -8.89 21.39
C PHE A 331 -15.73 -8.47 19.93
N VAL A 332 -15.06 -9.19 19.01
CA VAL A 332 -15.17 -8.94 17.56
C VAL A 332 -16.53 -9.42 17.04
N GLU A 333 -16.97 -10.63 17.43
CA GLU A 333 -18.24 -11.22 16.97
C GLU A 333 -19.48 -10.47 17.46
N ALA A 334 -19.49 -10.01 18.72
CA ALA A 334 -20.63 -9.28 19.29
C ALA A 334 -20.89 -7.91 18.61
N ARG A 335 -20.09 -7.56 17.62
CA ARG A 335 -20.07 -6.29 16.92
C ARG A 335 -20.20 -6.44 15.40
N LYS A 336 -20.41 -7.66 14.92
CA LYS A 336 -20.93 -7.97 13.59
C LYS A 336 -22.44 -7.73 13.56
#